data_AF-A0A2E4VAC5-F1
#
_entry.id   AF-A0A2E4VAC5-F1
#
_cell.length_a   1.000
_cell.length_b   1.000
_cell.length_c   1.000
_cell.angle_alpha   90.00
_cell.angle_beta   90.00
_cell.angle_gamma   90.00
#
_symmetry.space_group_name_H-M   'P 1'
#
loop_
_entity.id
_entity.type
_entity.pdbx_description
1 polymer ?
#
loop_
_entity_poly.entity_id
_entity_poly.type
_entity_poly.pdbx_seq_one_letter_code
_entity_poly.pdbx_strand_id
1 'polypeptide(L)' 'MSLRERKQRSARPFLPGDDGDDDGPKRPKVDRPDTKELMRRMRRVDKDQSKRYRQRTGQ' A
#
# COMPACT_ATOMS: atom_id res chain seq x y z
N MET A 1 23.41 16.58 29.61
CA MET A 1 22.86 16.36 28.26
C MET A 1 21.98 15.12 28.30
N SER A 2 20.66 15.25 28.16
CA SER A 2 19.76 14.09 28.13
C SER A 2 19.69 13.57 26.70
N LEU A 3 20.25 12.39 26.46
CA LEU A 3 20.05 11.68 25.20
C LEU A 3 18.56 11.34 25.11
N ARG A 4 17.88 11.82 24.07
CA ARG A 4 16.51 11.43 23.75
C ARG A 4 16.51 9.91 23.58
N GLU A 5 15.94 9.22 24.56
CA GLU A 5 15.84 7.77 24.56
C GLU A 5 15.01 7.35 23.33
N ARG A 6 15.67 6.71 22.36
CA ARG A 6 15.02 6.26 21.13
C ARG A 6 14.11 5.09 21.50
N LYS A 7 12.81 5.36 21.70
CA LYS A 7 11.79 4.32 21.87
C LYS A 7 11.77 3.43 20.63
N GLN A 8 12.28 2.21 20.74
CA GLN A 8 12.19 1.24 19.66
C GLN A 8 10.73 0.78 19.52
N ARG A 9 10.17 0.92 18.32
CA ARG A 9 8.85 0.36 18.00
C ARG A 9 8.99 -1.15 17.79
N SER A 10 7.93 -1.88 18.14
CA SER A 10 7.84 -3.33 17.94
C SER A 10 8.18 -3.70 16.50
N ALA A 11 9.02 -4.73 16.32
CA ALA A 11 9.38 -5.28 15.00
C ALA A 11 8.28 -6.16 14.39
N ARG A 12 7.11 -6.26 15.05
CA ARG A 12 6.00 -7.06 14.54
C ARG A 12 5.44 -6.42 13.25
N PRO A 13 5.13 -7.23 12.22
CA PRO A 13 4.48 -6.72 11.03
C PRO A 13 3.13 -6.10 11.42
N PHE A 14 2.85 -4.90 10.90
CA PHE A 14 1.52 -4.29 11.03
C PHE A 14 0.49 -5.23 10.41
N LEU A 15 -0.42 -5.72 11.24
CA LEU A 15 -1.59 -6.47 10.77
C LEU A 15 -2.61 -5.49 10.20
N PRO A 16 -3.41 -5.88 9.19
CA PRO A 16 -4.55 -5.07 8.76
C PRO A 16 -5.48 -4.80 9.96
N GLY A 17 -5.63 -3.55 10.36
CA GLY A 17 -6.40 -3.14 11.55
C GLY A 17 -5.56 -2.71 12.77
N ASP A 18 -4.22 -2.74 12.68
CA ASP A 18 -3.32 -2.06 13.62
C ASP A 18 -3.29 -0.56 13.30
N ASP A 19 -4.46 0.07 13.33
CA ASP A 19 -4.61 1.52 13.27
C ASP A 19 -4.42 2.01 14.72
N GLY A 20 -3.22 2.51 15.02
CA GLY A 20 -2.92 3.13 16.31
C GLY A 20 -3.92 4.22 16.67
N ASP A 21 -4.10 4.43 17.97
CA ASP A 21 -5.07 5.31 18.64
C ASP A 21 -5.69 6.43 17.78
N ASP A 22 -7.02 6.46 17.80
CA ASP A 22 -8.03 7.15 16.97
C ASP A 22 -7.90 8.70 16.81
N ASP A 23 -6.75 9.30 17.14
CA ASP A 23 -6.52 10.76 17.18
C ASP A 23 -5.96 11.35 15.86
N GLY A 24 -5.79 10.52 14.82
CA GLY A 24 -5.20 10.90 13.54
C GLY A 24 -6.17 10.80 12.34
N PRO A 25 -5.87 11.49 11.22
CA PRO A 25 -6.68 11.37 10.01
C PRO A 25 -6.74 9.91 9.54
N LYS A 26 -7.96 9.38 9.49
CA LYS A 26 -8.22 8.01 9.06
C LYS A 26 -7.88 7.84 7.59
N ARG A 27 -7.45 6.63 7.22
CA ARG A 27 -7.28 6.26 5.81
C ARG A 27 -8.61 6.49 5.06
N PRO A 28 -8.57 7.13 3.88
CA PRO A 28 -9.79 7.33 3.11
C PRO A 28 -10.40 5.97 2.72
N LYS A 29 -11.73 5.87 2.85
CA LYS A 29 -12.50 4.69 2.44
C LYS A 29 -12.69 4.71 0.92
N VAL A 30 -11.62 4.48 0.18
CA VAL A 30 -11.64 4.39 -1.28
C VAL A 30 -11.56 2.94 -1.72
N ASP A 31 -12.42 2.56 -2.66
CA ASP A 31 -12.39 1.23 -3.26
C ASP A 31 -11.14 1.04 -4.12
N ARG A 32 -10.72 -0.22 -4.25
CA ARG A 32 -9.60 -0.56 -5.14
C ARG A 32 -10.06 -0.37 -6.60
N PRO A 33 -9.22 0.24 -7.46
CA PRO A 33 -9.57 0.44 -8.86
C PRO A 33 -9.76 -0.91 -9.59
N ASP A 34 -10.67 -0.97 -10.57
CA ASP A 34 -10.87 -2.17 -11.39
C ASP A 34 -9.61 -2.48 -12.20
N THR A 35 -8.99 -3.61 -11.86
CA THR A 35 -7.74 -4.02 -12.46
C THR A 35 -7.89 -4.57 -13.86
N LYS A 36 -9.10 -5.02 -14.29
CA LYS A 36 -9.32 -5.46 -15.67
C LYS A 36 -9.23 -4.29 -16.65
N GLU A 37 -9.88 -3.17 -16.31
CA GLU A 37 -9.82 -1.97 -17.13
C GLU A 37 -8.41 -1.36 -17.14
N LEU A 38 -7.75 -1.32 -15.98
CA LEU A 38 -6.38 -0.88 -15.84
C LEU A 38 -5.43 -1.66 -16.75
N MET A 39 -5.50 -3.01 -16.72
CA MET A 39 -4.67 -3.87 -17.56
C MET A 39 -4.97 -3.69 -19.06
N ARG A 40 -6.23 -3.44 -19.42
CA ARG A 40 -6.61 -3.14 -20.82
C ARG A 40 -5.98 -1.82 -21.28
N ARG A 41 -6.01 -0.79 -20.44
CA ARG A 41 -5.40 0.52 -20.74
C ARG A 41 -3.88 0.44 -20.79
N MET A 42 -3.28 -0.27 -19.83
CA MET A 42 -1.84 -0.54 -19.82
C MET A 42 -1.41 -1.24 -21.10
N ARG A 43 -2.08 -2.33 -21.51
CA ARG A 43 -1.74 -3.02 -22.77
C ARG A 43 -1.80 -2.15 -24.02
N ARG A 44 -2.67 -1.14 -24.03
CA ARG A 44 -2.78 -0.16 -25.14
C ARG A 44 -1.63 0.84 -25.13
N VAL A 45 -1.22 1.31 -23.95
CA VAL A 45 -0.14 2.30 -23.78
C VAL A 45 1.24 1.66 -23.82
N ASP A 46 1.43 0.61 -23.02
CA ASP A 46 2.67 -0.16 -22.88
C ASP A 46 2.37 -1.60 -22.40
N LYS A 47 2.64 -2.57 -23.28
CA LYS A 47 2.42 -3.99 -23.01
C LYS A 47 3.31 -4.51 -21.88
N ASP A 48 4.53 -4.02 -21.72
CA ASP A 48 5.46 -4.51 -20.71
C ASP A 48 5.12 -3.97 -19.32
N GLN A 49 4.54 -2.77 -19.21
CA GLN A 49 3.95 -2.30 -17.95
C GLN A 49 2.80 -3.20 -17.48
N SER A 50 1.94 -3.67 -18.39
CA SER A 50 0.88 -4.61 -18.01
C SER A 50 1.44 -5.93 -17.46
N LYS A 51 2.54 -6.44 -18.05
CA LYS A 51 3.20 -7.68 -17.60
C LYS A 51 3.86 -7.50 -16.23
N ARG A 52 4.61 -6.41 -16.03
CA ARG A 52 5.27 -6.10 -14.75
C ARG A 52 4.25 -5.90 -13.64
N TYR A 53 3.15 -5.20 -13.92
CA TYR A 53 2.07 -5.02 -12.94
C TYR A 53 1.47 -6.38 -12.56
N ARG A 54 1.18 -7.25 -13.54
CA ARG A 54 0.68 -8.61 -13.30
C ARG A 54 1.58 -9.41 -12.37
N GLN A 55 2.89 -9.41 -12.64
CA GLN A 55 3.88 -10.10 -11.82
C GLN A 55 3.98 -9.52 -10.40
N ARG A 56 3.94 -8.19 -10.26
CA ARG A 56 4.07 -7.51 -8.96
C ARG A 56 2.84 -7.68 -8.08
N THR A 57 1.65 -7.64 -8.65
CA THR A 57 0.39 -7.63 -7.90
C THR A 57 -0.31 -8.97 -7.84
N GLY A 58 0.15 -9.98 -8.59
CA GLY A 58 -0.50 -11.30 -8.68
C GLY A 58 -1.88 -11.27 -9.35
N GLN A 59 -2.13 -10.24 -10.19
CA GLN A 59 -3.37 -10.08 -10.95
C GLN A 59 -3.36 -10.90 -12.26
#